data_AF-A0A8S9QPC4-F1
#
_entry.id   AF-A0A8S9QPC4-F1
#
_cell.length_a   1.000
_cell.length_b   1.000
_cell.length_c   1.000
_cell.angle_alpha   90.00
_cell.angle_beta   90.00
_cell.angle_gamma   90.00
#
_symmetry.space_group_name_H-M   'P 1'
#
loop_
_entity.id
_entity.type
_entity.pdbx_description
1 polymer ?
#
loop_
_entity_poly.entity_id
_entity_poly.type
_entity_poly.pdbx_seq_one_letter_code
_entity_poly.pdbx_strand_id
1 'polypeptide(L)' 'MALRNALLRHLRVPVQNLAVTPDVHFQKDLGLDSLDTVEIVMAIEEEFKLEIPDKEADKIDSCSLAIEYVFSHPMSS' A
#
# COMPACT_ATOMS: atom_id res chain seq x y z
N MET A 1 2.75 -0.59 -11.91
CA MET A 1 4.07 0.04 -11.72
C MET A 1 4.02 1.22 -10.76
N ALA A 2 2.95 2.01 -10.77
CA ALA A 2 2.63 3.08 -9.81
C ALA A 2 2.83 2.71 -8.33
N LEU A 3 2.09 1.71 -7.81
CA LEU A 3 2.18 1.25 -6.42
C LEU A 3 3.61 0.87 -6.00
N ARG A 4 4.32 0.12 -6.84
CA ARG A 4 5.71 -0.29 -6.58
C ARG A 4 6.65 0.93 -6.46
N ASN A 5 6.46 1.97 -7.25
CA ASN A 5 7.26 3.19 -7.20
C ASN A 5 6.88 4.09 -6.02
N ALA A 6 5.61 4.09 -5.59
CA ALA A 6 5.15 4.75 -4.38
C ALA A 6 5.82 4.14 -3.13
N LEU A 7 5.79 2.81 -3.02
CA LEU A 7 6.46 2.07 -1.94
C LEU A 7 7.97 2.37 -1.87
N LEU A 8 8.61 2.48 -3.04
CA LEU A 8 10.05 2.77 -3.18
C LEU A 8 10.49 4.16 -2.70
N ARG A 9 9.61 5.16 -2.79
CA ARG A 9 9.95 6.54 -2.42
C ARG A 9 9.82 6.77 -0.92
N HIS A 10 8.83 6.15 -0.30
CA HIS A 10 8.48 6.37 1.10
C HIS A 10 9.21 5.39 2.03
N LEU A 11 9.21 4.11 1.69
CA LEU A 11 9.92 3.10 2.45
C LEU A 11 11.35 3.04 1.91
N ARG A 12 12.35 3.43 2.71
CA ARG A 12 13.80 3.28 2.39
C ARG A 12 14.25 1.82 2.34
N VAL A 13 13.46 0.95 1.72
CA VAL A 13 13.66 -0.49 1.69
C VAL A 13 14.31 -0.86 0.34
N PRO A 14 15.48 -1.51 0.35
CA PRO A 14 16.15 -1.91 -0.89
C PRO A 14 15.32 -2.96 -1.65
N VAL A 15 14.75 -2.56 -2.78
CA VAL A 15 13.90 -3.39 -3.66
C VAL A 15 14.57 -4.65 -4.22
N GLN A 16 15.88 -4.78 -4.09
CA GLN A 16 16.59 -5.96 -4.55
C GLN A 16 16.23 -7.23 -3.74
N ASN A 17 15.65 -7.09 -2.55
CA ASN A 17 15.20 -8.23 -1.72
C ASN A 17 13.71 -8.23 -1.36
N LEU A 18 12.96 -7.16 -1.64
CA LEU A 18 11.51 -7.16 -1.43
C LEU A 18 10.83 -7.78 -2.66
N ALA A 19 10.62 -9.10 -2.61
CA ALA A 19 9.60 -9.73 -3.42
C ALA A 19 8.25 -9.18 -2.92
N VAL A 20 7.83 -8.02 -3.44
CA VAL A 20 6.50 -7.46 -3.21
C VAL A 20 5.52 -8.32 -3.98
N THR A 21 5.29 -9.51 -3.47
CA THR A 21 4.22 -10.40 -3.90
C THR A 21 2.90 -9.81 -3.40
N PRO A 22 1.79 -9.97 -4.14
CA PRO A 22 0.48 -9.51 -3.68
C PRO A 22 0.16 -10.01 -2.27
N ASP A 23 0.58 -11.23 -1.94
CA ASP A 23 0.30 -11.88 -0.66
C ASP A 23 1.20 -11.43 0.50
N VAL A 24 2.12 -10.48 0.29
CA VAL A 24 3.04 -10.04 1.35
C VAL A 24 2.31 -9.14 2.35
N HIS A 25 2.41 -9.49 3.63
CA HIS A 25 1.84 -8.72 4.72
C HIS A 25 2.84 -7.67 5.23
N PHE A 26 2.41 -6.41 5.28
CA PHE A 26 3.26 -5.26 5.61
C PHE A 26 3.94 -5.39 6.99
N GLN A 27 3.19 -5.70 8.03
CA GLN A 27 3.76 -5.83 9.37
C GLN A 27 4.46 -7.18 9.59
N LYS A 28 3.82 -8.29 9.17
CA LYS A 28 4.29 -9.64 9.51
C LYS A 28 5.49 -10.10 8.67
N ASP A 29 5.50 -9.74 7.38
CA ASP A 29 6.52 -10.24 6.45
C ASP A 29 7.58 -9.18 6.13
N LEU A 30 7.18 -7.91 6.03
CA LEU A 30 8.09 -6.81 5.74
C LEU A 30 8.62 -6.11 7.00
N GLY A 31 8.02 -6.39 8.17
CA GLY A 31 8.41 -5.77 9.44
C GLY A 31 8.15 -4.28 9.50
N LEU A 32 7.22 -3.78 8.67
CA LEU A 32 6.84 -2.36 8.64
C LEU A 32 6.09 -2.00 9.91
N ASP A 33 6.34 -0.79 10.40
CA ASP A 33 5.62 -0.29 11.56
C ASP A 33 4.24 0.29 11.16
N SER A 34 3.48 0.75 12.16
CA SER A 34 2.18 1.37 11.90
C SER A 34 2.28 2.68 11.12
N LEU A 35 3.40 3.41 11.23
CA LEU A 35 3.60 4.68 10.54
C LEU A 35 3.92 4.43 9.06
N ASP A 36 4.76 3.44 8.77
CA ASP A 36 5.05 2.95 7.42
C ASP A 36 3.75 2.55 6.69
N THR A 37 2.82 1.88 7.40
CA THR A 37 1.53 1.48 6.85
C THR A 37 0.67 2.71 6.47
N VAL A 38 0.68 3.75 7.29
CA VAL A 38 0.00 5.02 6.99
C VAL A 38 0.60 5.69 5.75
N GLU A 39 1.92 5.73 5.62
CA GLU A 39 2.59 6.29 4.44
C GLU A 39 2.23 5.53 3.15
N ILE A 40 2.11 4.20 3.21
CA ILE A 40 1.69 3.38 2.07
C ILE A 40 0.27 3.74 1.63
N VAL A 41 -0.65 3.82 2.58
CA VAL A 41 -2.07 4.17 2.33
C VAL A 41 -2.15 5.56 1.70
N MET A 42 -1.47 6.56 2.28
CA MET A 42 -1.42 7.91 1.73
C MET A 42 -0.85 7.95 0.30
N ALA A 43 0.19 7.17 0.03
CA ALA A 43 0.77 7.11 -1.31
C ALA A 43 -0.17 6.43 -2.33
N ILE A 44 -1.02 5.49 -1.89
CA ILE A 44 -2.10 4.91 -2.70
C ILE A 44 -3.18 5.96 -2.98
N GLU A 45 -3.61 6.69 -1.96
CA GLU A 45 -4.60 7.78 -2.07
C GLU A 45 -4.15 8.84 -3.08
N GLU A 46 -2.91 9.33 -2.98
CA GLU A 46 -2.38 10.34 -3.90
C GLU A 46 -2.24 9.83 -5.34
N GLU A 47 -1.72 8.61 -5.52
CA GLU A 47 -1.44 8.04 -6.84
C GLU A 47 -2.72 7.68 -7.60
N PHE A 48 -3.73 7.18 -6.89
CA PHE A 48 -5.02 6.78 -7.47
C PHE A 48 -6.13 7.81 -7.28
N LYS A 49 -5.84 8.97 -6.64
CA LYS A 49 -6.78 10.05 -6.33
C LYS A 49 -8.06 9.54 -5.65
N LEU A 50 -7.87 8.72 -4.63
CA LEU A 50 -8.95 8.14 -3.81
C LEU A 50 -8.80 8.59 -2.36
N GLU A 51 -9.87 8.49 -1.59
CA GLU A 51 -9.83 8.60 -0.13
C GLU A 51 -10.12 7.23 0.47
N ILE A 52 -9.22 6.74 1.32
CA ILE A 52 -9.38 5.54 2.12
C ILE A 52 -9.75 5.98 3.54
N PRO A 53 -10.95 5.68 4.03
CA PRO A 53 -11.30 5.98 5.41
C PRO A 53 -10.33 5.27 6.37
N ASP A 54 -9.95 5.91 7.48
CA ASP A 54 -9.04 5.33 8.50
C ASP A 54 -9.44 3.90 8.90
N LYS A 55 -10.74 3.65 9.05
CA LYS A 55 -11.30 2.33 9.42
C LYS A 55 -11.08 1.24 8.38
N GLU A 56 -10.86 1.62 7.13
CA GLU A 56 -10.55 0.71 6.02
C GLU A 56 -9.04 0.64 5.80
N ALA A 57 -8.32 1.75 5.96
CA ALA A 57 -6.86 1.79 5.97
C ALA A 57 -6.27 0.81 7.00
N ASP A 58 -6.84 0.74 8.20
CA ASP A 58 -6.47 -0.24 9.25
C ASP A 58 -6.61 -1.71 8.82
N LYS A 59 -7.43 -1.99 7.80
CA LYS A 59 -7.65 -3.34 7.26
C LYS A 59 -6.75 -3.64 6.05
N ILE A 60 -6.10 -2.64 5.47
CA ILE A 60 -5.19 -2.80 4.33
C ILE A 60 -3.81 -3.16 4.87
N ASP A 61 -3.62 -4.45 5.13
CA ASP A 61 -2.40 -4.98 5.75
C ASP A 61 -1.43 -5.66 4.76
N SER A 62 -1.82 -5.73 3.49
CA SER A 62 -1.11 -6.42 2.41
C SER A 62 -1.31 -5.73 1.06
N CYS A 63 -0.38 -5.98 0.13
CA CYS A 63 -0.48 -5.44 -1.24
C CYS A 63 -1.72 -5.93 -1.99
N SER A 64 -2.15 -7.17 -1.78
CA SER A 64 -3.34 -7.73 -2.43
C SER A 64 -4.59 -6.96 -2.02
N LEU A 65 -4.77 -6.71 -0.72
CA LEU A 65 -5.91 -5.94 -0.22
C LEU A 65 -5.89 -4.49 -0.71
N ALA A 66 -4.71 -3.86 -0.74
CA ALA A 66 -4.55 -2.52 -1.31
C ALA A 66 -4.98 -2.48 -2.79
N ILE A 67 -4.53 -3.46 -3.58
CA ILE A 67 -4.89 -3.58 -4.99
C ILE A 67 -6.41 -3.83 -5.14
N GLU A 68 -6.96 -4.76 -4.37
CA GLU A 68 -8.39 -5.08 -4.38
C GLU A 68 -9.25 -3.87 -4.00
N TYR A 69 -8.81 -3.08 -3.03
CA TYR A 69 -9.47 -1.84 -2.63
C TYR A 69 -9.52 -0.84 -3.80
N VAL A 70 -8.38 -0.61 -4.45
CA VAL A 70 -8.27 0.27 -5.63
C VAL A 70 -9.16 -0.22 -6.78
N PHE A 71 -9.21 -1.54 -7.03
CA PHE A 71 -10.03 -2.12 -8.10
C PHE A 71 -11.53 -2.11 -7.80
N SER A 72 -11.92 -2.24 -6.53
CA SER A 72 -13.33 -2.21 -6.10
C SER A 72 -13.88 -0.79 -5.98
N HIS A 73 -13.01 0.20 -5.86
CA HIS A 73 -13.32 1.63 -5.91
C HIS A 73 -12.70 2.28 -7.14
N PRO A 74 -13.05 1.81 -8.37
CA PRO A 74 -12.54 2.43 -9.58
C PRO A 74 -12.99 3.89 -9.57
N MET A 75 -12.04 4.81 -9.77
CA MET A 75 -12.26 6.25 -9.75
C MET A 75 -13.66 6.60 -10.26
N SER A 76 -14.47 7.25 -9.41
CA SER A 76 -15.58 8.05 -9.94
C SER A 76 -14.92 9.12 -10.82
N SER A 77 -14.97 8.88 -12.12
CA SER A 77 -14.64 9.86 -13.17
C SER A 77 -15.30 11.20 -12.93
#